data_AF-A0A8J1XPB4-F1
#
_entry.id   AF-A0A8J1XPB4-F1
#
_cell.length_a   1.000
_cell.length_b   1.000
_cell.length_c   1.000
_cell.angle_alpha   90.00
_cell.angle_beta   90.00
_cell.angle_gamma   90.00
#
_symmetry.space_group_name_H-M   'P 1'
#
loop_
_entity.id
_entity.type
_entity.pdbx_description
1 polymer ?
#
loop_
_entity_poly.entity_id
_entity_poly.type
_entity_poly.pdbx_seq_one_letter_code
_entity_poly.pdbx_strand_id
1 'polypeptide(L)'
;MGCGGSKTTDNSDNTGPRSPKKSNSPSPKKNNPNDEHLHGKTETCEASEHESSKDAEEVKYEDEPVERMKTEEEPPNKLPLGDYGDGRLGVATEDVMIEKLKVLSDDELYCDADFPADNEALYYSEGRVDPDIEWKRPKDILEDGKEPRLLVDGVSKEDIKQGELGDCWFLSSCAAVSQQERFMKMIFPCNQPLSGPGYKGAVKFKFWRFGEWIDVLIDDLLPTKNNQLVYARCSDETEFWVALLEKAYAKLHGSYEAIEGGQSMDALVDLTGGLGEIYDIYNNPDNKLYQKFRRAQKAGSFIACSKKGDWRSSDHADKNGLVSGHAYTITGVARIKQEGAGFEKLIRVRNPWGDSTEWNGPWSDGHSNWDNVDDSVKKAVGFTEKGDGEFWMSFDDFCAQFNQVTICTTGPDFDGDGDADQGGCIMYEHGEWKEDTAGGCRNDLDSFATNPQFDLHITDVDDDDDEDEDETKGKACVVIALMQEHRRSKRHMGVKELQIGFVLYKCEDGSQKLPKKHFMYNYDAGKSGTYINLREVSARFDLEPGHYMVIPSTFNKGDTGKFMMRVFAEKKIGFKGPVTE
;
A
#
# COMPACT_ATOMS: atom_id res chain seq x y z
N MET A 1 -39.06 -40.05 47.09
CA MET A 1 -39.79 -40.08 45.81
C MET A 1 -38.79 -39.63 44.74
N GLY A 2 -38.50 -40.33 43.64
CA GLY A 2 -38.81 -41.70 43.25
C GLY A 2 -37.94 -42.09 42.03
N CYS A 3 -37.41 -43.31 42.06
CA CYS A 3 -37.03 -44.27 40.99
C CYS A 3 -36.98 -43.79 39.51
N GLY A 4 -36.09 -44.29 38.64
CA GLY A 4 -35.03 -45.33 38.73
C GLY A 4 -34.23 -45.34 37.42
N GLY A 5 -32.97 -45.81 37.36
CA GLY A 5 -32.59 -47.23 37.14
C GLY A 5 -32.35 -47.51 35.63
N SER A 6 -31.41 -48.34 35.16
CA SER A 6 -30.45 -49.25 35.82
C SER A 6 -29.38 -49.75 34.81
N LYS A 7 -28.13 -50.01 35.29
CA LYS A 7 -27.21 -51.12 34.87
C LYS A 7 -26.71 -51.17 33.39
N THR A 8 -25.59 -51.79 32.97
CA THR A 8 -24.35 -52.46 33.48
C THR A 8 -23.42 -52.71 32.26
N THR A 9 -22.14 -53.10 32.29
CA THR A 9 -21.11 -53.53 33.30
C THR A 9 -19.72 -53.39 32.64
N ASP A 10 -18.65 -53.25 33.44
CA ASP A 10 -17.31 -53.88 33.36
C ASP A 10 -16.51 -53.94 32.01
N ASN A 11 -15.16 -53.92 31.96
CA ASN A 11 -14.19 -54.21 33.02
C ASN A 11 -12.80 -53.55 32.80
N SER A 12 -12.06 -53.46 33.91
CA SER A 12 -10.59 -53.41 34.12
C SER A 12 -9.65 -53.61 32.91
N ASP A 13 -8.51 -52.92 32.80
CA ASP A 13 -7.37 -53.20 33.71
C ASP A 13 -6.32 -52.08 33.84
N ASN A 14 -5.55 -52.19 34.92
CA ASN A 14 -4.53 -51.24 35.38
C ASN A 14 -3.17 -51.95 35.49
N THR A 15 -2.07 -51.39 34.97
CA THR A 15 -0.72 -51.54 35.55
C THR A 15 0.31 -50.63 34.87
N GLY A 16 1.20 -50.07 35.68
CA GLY A 16 2.18 -49.06 35.29
C GLY A 16 3.59 -49.57 34.88
N PRO A 17 4.65 -48.77 35.09
CA PRO A 17 5.63 -48.52 34.03
C PRO A 17 7.02 -49.13 34.26
N ARG A 18 7.86 -49.16 33.20
CA ARG A 18 9.34 -49.15 33.27
C ARG A 18 10.02 -48.94 31.90
N SER A 19 10.94 -47.98 31.84
CA SER A 19 12.04 -47.89 30.85
C SER A 19 13.30 -48.59 31.40
N PRO A 20 14.50 -48.49 30.78
CA PRO A 20 14.86 -48.57 29.36
C PRO A 20 15.95 -49.66 29.11
N LYS A 21 16.38 -49.91 27.85
CA LYS A 21 17.74 -50.45 27.55
C LYS A 21 18.16 -50.34 26.08
N LYS A 22 19.46 -50.08 25.86
CA LYS A 22 20.16 -50.09 24.56
C LYS A 22 20.75 -51.47 24.25
N SER A 23 20.91 -51.84 22.98
CA SER A 23 21.97 -52.76 22.52
C SER A 23 22.25 -52.68 21.02
N ASN A 24 23.51 -52.93 20.65
CA ASN A 24 24.15 -52.69 19.35
C ASN A 24 23.75 -53.65 18.19
N SER A 25 24.02 -53.16 16.97
CA SER A 25 24.61 -53.78 15.75
C SER A 25 24.86 -55.30 15.70
N PRO A 26 24.79 -55.95 14.50
CA PRO A 26 25.95 -55.88 13.57
C PRO A 26 25.68 -55.98 12.04
N SER A 27 26.64 -55.51 11.23
CA SER A 27 26.89 -55.97 9.84
C SER A 27 27.85 -57.18 9.85
N PRO A 28 27.97 -58.03 8.80
CA PRO A 28 28.90 -57.70 7.70
C PRO A 28 28.73 -58.41 6.32
N LYS A 29 29.30 -57.81 5.25
CA LYS A 29 30.13 -58.42 4.14
C LYS A 29 29.58 -59.65 3.33
N LYS A 30 29.93 -59.93 2.07
CA LYS A 30 30.88 -59.40 1.06
C LYS A 30 30.51 -60.04 -0.31
N ASN A 31 30.88 -59.41 -1.44
CA ASN A 31 31.69 -60.05 -2.50
C ASN A 31 31.90 -59.11 -3.71
N ASN A 32 33.13 -58.60 -3.83
CA ASN A 32 33.82 -58.32 -5.10
C ASN A 32 34.60 -59.63 -5.47
N PRO A 33 35.27 -59.80 -6.64
CA PRO A 33 36.22 -58.82 -7.23
C PRO A 33 36.24 -58.85 -8.79
N ASN A 34 37.15 -58.28 -9.58
CA ASN A 34 38.61 -58.00 -9.66
C ASN A 34 38.78 -57.00 -10.85
N ASP A 35 39.89 -56.36 -11.23
CA ASP A 35 41.16 -55.88 -10.65
C ASP A 35 41.78 -54.99 -11.78
N GLU A 36 42.41 -53.84 -11.51
CA GLU A 36 43.87 -53.67 -11.37
C GLU A 36 44.74 -54.26 -12.52
N HIS A 37 45.78 -53.60 -13.08
CA HIS A 37 46.62 -52.52 -12.55
C HIS A 37 47.46 -51.81 -13.65
N LEU A 38 47.69 -50.50 -13.45
CA LEU A 38 48.92 -49.70 -13.61
C LEU A 38 50.08 -50.05 -14.59
N HIS A 39 50.63 -48.94 -15.13
CA HIS A 39 52.05 -48.64 -15.49
C HIS A 39 52.64 -49.00 -16.87
N GLY A 40 52.92 -47.94 -17.66
CA GLY A 40 54.33 -47.64 -18.00
C GLY A 40 54.65 -47.16 -19.43
N LYS A 41 55.42 -46.05 -19.50
CA LYS A 41 56.35 -45.62 -20.58
C LYS A 41 55.74 -45.07 -21.89
N THR A 42 56.31 -44.12 -22.64
CA THR A 42 57.19 -42.93 -22.49
C THR A 42 57.79 -42.69 -23.88
N GLU A 43 57.58 -41.52 -24.49
CA GLU A 43 58.37 -40.86 -25.58
C GLU A 43 57.70 -39.48 -25.78
N THR A 44 58.27 -38.31 -25.44
CA THR A 44 59.35 -37.52 -26.09
C THR A 44 59.11 -37.32 -27.61
N CYS A 45 59.09 -36.13 -28.20
CA CYS A 45 59.88 -34.89 -28.03
C CYS A 45 59.01 -33.62 -28.31
N GLU A 46 59.43 -32.35 -28.16
CA GLU A 46 60.69 -31.70 -27.75
C GLU A 46 60.39 -30.28 -27.20
N ALA A 47 61.35 -29.64 -26.51
CA ALA A 47 61.17 -28.32 -25.89
C ALA A 47 62.23 -27.29 -26.34
N SER A 48 61.93 -26.01 -26.13
CA SER A 48 62.89 -24.93 -25.84
C SER A 48 62.12 -23.87 -25.03
N GLU A 49 62.31 -23.72 -23.72
CA GLU A 49 63.45 -23.10 -22.98
C GLU A 49 63.56 -21.59 -23.29
N HIS A 50 63.56 -20.63 -22.35
CA HIS A 50 63.70 -20.62 -20.87
C HIS A 50 62.64 -19.67 -20.24
N GLU A 51 62.06 -19.95 -19.05
CA GLU A 51 62.50 -19.51 -17.68
C GLU A 51 62.75 -17.99 -17.52
N SER A 52 62.34 -17.33 -16.41
CA SER A 52 62.33 -17.84 -15.03
C SER A 52 61.27 -17.24 -14.06
N SER A 53 60.85 -18.10 -13.10
CA SER A 53 60.55 -17.81 -11.68
C SER A 53 59.37 -16.88 -11.30
N LYS A 54 58.27 -17.41 -10.71
CA LYS A 54 58.02 -17.66 -9.25
C LYS A 54 57.31 -16.48 -8.56
N ASP A 55 56.40 -16.63 -7.60
CA ASP A 55 55.83 -17.80 -6.91
C ASP A 55 54.28 -17.69 -6.84
N ALA A 56 53.59 -18.74 -6.34
CA ALA A 56 52.12 -18.78 -6.25
C ALA A 56 51.62 -18.42 -4.84
N GLU A 57 50.55 -17.61 -4.75
CA GLU A 57 49.75 -17.40 -3.52
C GLU A 57 48.24 -17.36 -3.82
N GLU A 58 47.45 -17.60 -2.77
CA GLU A 58 45.99 -17.76 -2.82
C GLU A 58 45.27 -16.44 -3.14
N VAL A 59 44.40 -16.44 -4.16
CA VAL A 59 43.51 -15.30 -4.43
C VAL A 59 42.31 -15.35 -3.49
N LYS A 60 42.33 -14.47 -2.49
CA LYS A 60 41.13 -14.10 -1.73
C LYS A 60 40.17 -13.34 -2.65
N TYR A 61 38.87 -13.61 -2.53
CA TYR A 61 37.86 -12.68 -3.02
C TYR A 61 37.75 -11.53 -2.01
N GLU A 62 38.13 -10.33 -2.43
CA GLU A 62 37.82 -9.09 -1.72
C GLU A 62 36.55 -8.49 -2.34
N ASP A 63 35.53 -8.23 -1.50
CA ASP A 63 34.31 -7.55 -1.91
C ASP A 63 34.60 -6.05 -2.09
N GLU A 64 34.94 -5.64 -3.31
CA GLU A 64 34.98 -4.23 -3.71
C GLU A 64 33.55 -3.63 -3.67
N PRO A 65 33.29 -2.59 -2.86
CA PRO A 65 31.98 -1.95 -2.82
C PRO A 65 31.74 -1.16 -4.12
N VAL A 66 30.64 -1.46 -4.82
CA VAL A 66 30.29 -0.79 -6.07
C VAL A 66 30.04 0.70 -5.84
N GLU A 67 31.03 1.54 -6.15
CA GLU A 67 30.87 2.99 -6.20
C GLU A 67 29.79 3.37 -7.23
N ARG A 68 28.68 3.95 -6.77
CA ARG A 68 27.71 4.59 -7.65
C ARG A 68 28.38 5.81 -8.30
N MET A 69 28.55 5.76 -9.62
CA MET A 69 28.95 6.93 -10.40
C MET A 69 27.98 8.10 -10.12
N LYS A 70 28.51 9.20 -9.57
CA LYS A 70 27.76 10.45 -9.43
C LYS A 70 27.62 11.12 -10.79
N THR A 71 26.51 10.85 -11.46
CA THR A 71 26.00 11.70 -12.55
C THR A 71 25.37 12.94 -11.95
N GLU A 72 25.83 14.12 -12.39
CA GLU A 72 25.25 15.48 -12.32
C GLU A 72 24.55 15.91 -11.00
N GLU A 73 24.92 17.09 -10.48
CA GLU A 73 24.45 17.58 -9.16
C GLU A 73 22.91 17.56 -9.04
N GLU A 74 22.37 16.60 -8.27
CA GLU A 74 20.93 16.55 -8.01
C GLU A 74 20.48 17.85 -7.31
N PRO A 75 19.36 18.46 -7.74
CA PRO A 75 18.85 19.66 -7.09
C PRO A 75 18.55 19.37 -5.61
N PRO A 76 18.81 20.32 -4.70
CA PRO A 76 18.67 20.07 -3.27
C PRO A 76 17.22 19.74 -2.90
N ASN A 77 17.01 18.68 -2.10
CA ASN A 77 15.73 18.21 -1.56
C ASN A 77 14.93 19.23 -0.69
N LYS A 78 15.39 20.48 -0.63
CA LYS A 78 14.80 21.56 0.17
C LYS A 78 13.45 21.98 -0.41
N LEU A 79 12.48 22.21 0.49
CA LEU A 79 11.18 22.74 0.08
C LEU A 79 11.33 24.22 -0.35
N PRO A 80 10.80 24.62 -1.53
CA PRO A 80 10.85 26.01 -1.95
C PRO A 80 9.99 26.91 -1.05
N LEU A 81 10.49 28.12 -0.81
CA LEU A 81 9.94 29.15 0.07
C LEU A 81 9.02 30.12 -0.72
N GLY A 82 7.88 29.63 -1.21
CA GLY A 82 6.91 30.45 -1.94
C GLY A 82 5.64 29.70 -2.34
N ASP A 83 4.53 30.44 -2.40
CA ASP A 83 3.21 30.17 -3.01
C ASP A 83 2.41 28.89 -2.67
N TYR A 84 2.98 27.93 -1.94
CA TYR A 84 2.26 26.71 -1.48
C TYR A 84 2.48 26.44 0.02
N GLY A 85 2.13 27.42 0.86
CA GLY A 85 2.49 27.46 2.30
C GLY A 85 1.78 26.43 3.20
N ASP A 86 0.50 26.16 2.91
CA ASP A 86 -0.30 25.11 3.55
C ASP A 86 -0.27 23.78 2.77
N GLY A 87 0.34 23.77 1.58
CA GLY A 87 0.41 22.64 0.66
C GLY A 87 -0.95 22.10 0.20
N ARG A 88 -2.02 22.90 0.30
CA ARG A 88 -3.36 22.60 -0.20
C ARG A 88 -3.57 23.38 -1.50
N LEU A 89 -3.17 22.80 -2.63
CA LEU A 89 -3.21 23.40 -3.98
C LEU A 89 -4.56 24.07 -4.32
N GLY A 90 -4.69 25.38 -4.04
CA GLY A 90 -5.91 26.15 -4.24
C GLY A 90 -7.15 25.60 -3.50
N VAL A 91 -6.98 24.76 -2.46
CA VAL A 91 -8.13 24.06 -1.86
C VAL A 91 -8.83 24.95 -0.84
N ALA A 92 -9.85 25.65 -1.34
CA ALA A 92 -10.73 26.51 -0.56
C ALA A 92 -11.50 25.74 0.55
N THR A 93 -11.95 26.46 1.58
CA THR A 93 -12.92 25.92 2.55
C THR A 93 -14.32 25.84 1.95
N GLU A 94 -15.21 25.03 2.53
CA GLU A 94 -16.60 24.88 2.07
C GLU A 94 -17.35 26.24 1.99
N ASP A 95 -17.12 27.16 2.92
CA ASP A 95 -17.70 28.50 2.89
C ASP A 95 -17.25 29.30 1.65
N VAL A 96 -15.94 29.29 1.34
CA VAL A 96 -15.38 29.99 0.17
C VAL A 96 -15.88 29.37 -1.14
N MET A 97 -16.06 28.05 -1.20
CA MET A 97 -16.69 27.37 -2.33
C MET A 97 -18.14 27.79 -2.53
N ILE A 98 -18.91 27.86 -1.44
CA ILE A 98 -20.31 28.31 -1.46
C ILE A 98 -20.40 29.78 -1.90
N GLU A 99 -19.47 30.64 -1.49
CA GLU A 99 -19.39 32.02 -1.96
C GLU A 99 -19.04 32.10 -3.46
N LYS A 100 -18.03 31.37 -3.94
CA LYS A 100 -17.70 31.27 -5.37
C LYS A 100 -18.94 30.91 -6.21
N LEU A 101 -19.72 29.92 -5.80
CA LEU A 101 -20.92 29.48 -6.53
C LEU A 101 -22.11 30.43 -6.41
N LYS A 102 -22.24 31.19 -5.31
CA LYS A 102 -23.32 32.18 -5.11
C LYS A 102 -23.18 33.44 -5.97
N VAL A 103 -21.97 33.75 -6.43
CA VAL A 103 -21.70 34.94 -7.26
C VAL A 103 -22.03 34.71 -8.73
N LEU A 104 -22.07 33.45 -9.18
CA LEU A 104 -22.42 33.09 -10.56
C LEU A 104 -23.86 33.51 -10.90
N SER A 105 -24.02 34.18 -12.03
CA SER A 105 -25.34 34.50 -12.58
C SER A 105 -26.08 33.23 -13.04
N ASP A 106 -27.38 33.34 -13.37
CA ASP A 106 -28.21 32.16 -13.65
C ASP A 106 -27.73 31.36 -14.87
N ASP A 107 -27.28 32.05 -15.92
CA ASP A 107 -26.76 31.46 -17.18
C ASP A 107 -25.25 31.15 -17.16
N GLU A 108 -24.57 31.37 -16.03
CA GLU A 108 -23.12 31.26 -15.90
C GLU A 108 -22.72 29.95 -15.21
N LEU A 109 -21.73 29.27 -15.81
CA LEU A 109 -21.16 28.03 -15.29
C LEU A 109 -19.81 28.31 -14.64
N TYR A 110 -19.52 27.63 -13.54
CA TYR A 110 -18.23 27.69 -12.87
C TYR A 110 -17.10 27.30 -13.82
N CYS A 111 -16.03 28.09 -13.79
CA CYS A 111 -14.74 27.79 -14.41
C CYS A 111 -13.68 27.91 -13.32
N ASP A 112 -12.84 26.90 -13.18
CA ASP A 112 -11.98 26.73 -12.03
C ASP A 112 -10.66 27.48 -12.19
N ALA A 113 -10.61 28.71 -11.70
CA ALA A 113 -9.42 29.56 -11.81
C ALA A 113 -8.17 28.99 -11.10
N ASP A 114 -8.35 28.05 -10.15
CA ASP A 114 -7.26 27.38 -9.44
C ASP A 114 -6.78 26.09 -10.17
N PHE A 115 -7.48 25.67 -11.23
CA PHE A 115 -7.15 24.50 -12.05
C PHE A 115 -7.75 24.66 -13.46
N PRO A 116 -7.21 25.60 -14.27
CA PRO A 116 -7.83 26.04 -15.50
C PRO A 116 -7.88 24.92 -16.56
N ALA A 117 -8.91 24.95 -17.40
CA ALA A 117 -9.11 23.99 -18.49
C ALA A 117 -8.17 24.27 -19.68
N ASP A 118 -6.86 24.16 -19.45
CA ASP A 118 -5.79 24.39 -20.41
C ASP A 118 -4.63 23.37 -20.25
N ASN A 119 -3.44 23.71 -20.76
CA ASN A 119 -2.28 22.82 -20.75
C ASN A 119 -1.62 22.67 -19.36
N GLU A 120 -1.76 23.65 -18.45
CA GLU A 120 -1.13 23.61 -17.12
C GLU A 120 -1.80 22.57 -16.22
N ALA A 121 -3.13 22.40 -16.34
CA ALA A 121 -3.87 21.34 -15.67
C ALA A 121 -3.54 19.93 -16.22
N LEU A 122 -3.08 19.81 -17.46
CA LEU A 122 -2.64 18.54 -18.04
C LEU A 122 -1.21 18.19 -17.63
N TYR A 123 -0.28 19.14 -17.82
CA TYR A 123 1.16 18.90 -17.77
C TYR A 123 1.90 19.98 -16.97
N TYR A 124 2.88 19.55 -16.17
CA TYR A 124 3.90 20.44 -15.60
C TYR A 124 5.23 20.38 -16.36
N SER A 125 5.44 19.35 -17.20
CA SER A 125 6.64 19.22 -18.03
C SER A 125 6.67 20.28 -19.14
N GLU A 126 7.73 21.10 -19.18
CA GLU A 126 7.90 22.13 -20.20
C GLU A 126 7.83 21.55 -21.63
N GLY A 127 7.04 22.18 -22.49
CA GLY A 127 6.92 21.82 -23.91
C GLY A 127 6.05 20.58 -24.20
N ARG A 128 5.51 19.88 -23.18
CA ARG A 128 4.49 18.85 -23.38
C ARG A 128 3.16 19.54 -23.68
N VAL A 129 2.68 19.37 -24.92
CA VAL A 129 1.39 19.89 -25.42
C VAL A 129 0.78 18.84 -26.34
N ASP A 130 -0.51 18.57 -26.17
CA ASP A 130 -1.29 17.72 -27.08
C ASP A 130 -2.37 18.59 -27.74
N PRO A 131 -2.19 18.97 -29.03
CA PRO A 131 -3.08 19.92 -29.70
C PRO A 131 -4.44 19.33 -30.08
N ASP A 132 -4.61 18.01 -29.96
CA ASP A 132 -5.87 17.32 -30.28
C ASP A 132 -6.82 17.25 -29.05
N ILE A 133 -6.38 17.73 -27.87
CA ILE A 133 -7.18 17.78 -26.65
C ILE A 133 -8.08 19.03 -26.62
N GLU A 134 -9.39 18.79 -26.55
CA GLU A 134 -10.42 19.79 -26.32
C GLU A 134 -11.08 19.58 -24.95
N TRP A 135 -11.25 20.63 -24.16
CA TRP A 135 -11.95 20.56 -22.87
C TRP A 135 -13.46 20.73 -23.05
N LYS A 136 -14.26 19.75 -22.62
CA LYS A 136 -15.72 19.73 -22.80
C LYS A 136 -16.44 19.31 -21.52
N ARG A 137 -17.64 19.85 -21.28
CA ARG A 137 -18.48 19.41 -20.13
C ARG A 137 -19.27 18.15 -20.52
N PRO A 138 -19.63 17.27 -19.58
CA PRO A 138 -20.41 16.05 -19.83
C PRO A 138 -21.58 16.20 -20.83
N LYS A 139 -22.38 17.25 -20.69
CA LYS A 139 -23.51 17.60 -21.58
C LYS A 139 -23.13 17.95 -23.03
N ASP A 140 -21.87 18.31 -23.27
CA ASP A 140 -21.33 18.70 -24.58
C ASP A 140 -20.48 17.57 -25.21
N ILE A 141 -20.29 16.46 -24.48
CA ILE A 141 -19.62 15.22 -24.92
C ILE A 141 -20.63 14.22 -25.48
N LEU A 142 -21.77 14.08 -24.78
CA LEU A 142 -22.82 13.12 -25.09
C LEU A 142 -23.56 13.41 -26.41
N GLU A 143 -24.08 12.35 -27.03
CA GLU A 143 -25.00 12.44 -28.16
C GLU A 143 -26.37 13.03 -27.75
N ASP A 144 -27.03 13.71 -28.70
CA ASP A 144 -28.34 14.34 -28.50
C ASP A 144 -29.38 13.40 -27.85
N GLY A 145 -29.91 13.83 -26.70
CA GLY A 145 -30.96 13.11 -25.97
C GLY A 145 -30.47 12.21 -24.82
N LYS A 146 -29.16 12.07 -24.62
CA LYS A 146 -28.59 11.48 -23.39
C LYS A 146 -28.44 12.57 -22.31
N GLU A 147 -28.60 12.21 -21.04
CA GLU A 147 -28.51 13.13 -19.91
C GLU A 147 -27.29 12.75 -19.04
N PRO A 148 -26.29 13.64 -18.85
CA PRO A 148 -25.13 13.31 -18.04
C PRO A 148 -25.50 13.29 -16.55
N ARG A 149 -24.95 12.30 -15.84
CA ARG A 149 -25.17 12.08 -14.42
C ARG A 149 -23.83 11.89 -13.72
N LEU A 150 -23.73 12.37 -12.48
CA LEU A 150 -22.57 12.05 -11.66
C LEU A 150 -22.58 10.55 -11.35
N LEU A 151 -23.74 10.03 -10.91
CA LEU A 151 -23.98 8.63 -10.54
C LEU A 151 -25.27 8.14 -11.23
N VAL A 152 -25.28 6.93 -11.77
CA VAL A 152 -26.44 6.32 -12.45
C VAL A 152 -27.18 5.35 -11.52
N ASP A 153 -26.50 4.33 -11.01
CA ASP A 153 -27.08 3.31 -10.12
C ASP A 153 -26.31 3.11 -8.79
N GLY A 154 -25.24 3.86 -8.58
CA GLY A 154 -24.47 3.89 -7.34
C GLY A 154 -23.04 4.32 -7.59
N VAL A 155 -22.10 3.64 -6.94
CA VAL A 155 -20.69 3.60 -7.37
C VAL A 155 -20.26 2.14 -7.32
N SER A 156 -19.80 1.61 -8.45
CA SER A 156 -19.27 0.26 -8.59
C SER A 156 -17.79 0.27 -8.94
N LYS A 157 -17.10 -0.84 -8.66
CA LYS A 157 -15.78 -1.10 -9.25
C LYS A 157 -15.88 -1.31 -10.76
N GLU A 158 -17.03 -1.78 -11.25
CA GLU A 158 -17.29 -2.13 -12.66
C GLU A 158 -17.37 -0.89 -13.57
N ASP A 159 -17.63 0.29 -13.00
CA ASP A 159 -17.65 1.56 -13.72
C ASP A 159 -16.24 1.92 -14.19
N ILE A 160 -15.23 1.65 -13.37
CA ILE A 160 -13.88 2.19 -13.53
C ILE A 160 -13.17 1.56 -14.73
N LYS A 161 -12.91 2.38 -15.74
CA LYS A 161 -12.03 2.12 -16.88
C LYS A 161 -10.95 3.18 -16.99
N GLN A 162 -9.70 2.75 -16.95
CA GLN A 162 -8.52 3.61 -17.15
C GLN A 162 -8.44 4.18 -18.58
N GLY A 163 -7.91 5.41 -18.70
CA GLY A 163 -7.60 6.04 -19.98
C GLY A 163 -6.10 6.04 -20.31
N GLU A 164 -5.62 7.06 -21.01
CA GLU A 164 -4.20 7.20 -21.42
C GLU A 164 -3.23 7.51 -20.25
N LEU A 165 -3.74 7.75 -19.03
CA LEU A 165 -2.93 8.19 -17.89
C LEU A 165 -2.27 7.03 -17.13
N GLY A 166 -1.05 7.24 -16.65
CA GLY A 166 -0.29 6.28 -15.83
C GLY A 166 -0.70 6.22 -14.36
N ASP A 167 -1.98 6.40 -14.03
CA ASP A 167 -2.49 6.58 -12.67
C ASP A 167 -3.21 5.34 -12.10
N CYS A 168 -2.99 4.15 -12.68
CA CYS A 168 -3.60 2.87 -12.28
C CYS A 168 -3.65 2.62 -10.76
N TRP A 169 -2.63 3.06 -10.01
CA TRP A 169 -2.56 3.02 -8.54
C TRP A 169 -3.73 3.75 -7.85
N PHE A 170 -4.17 4.88 -8.40
CA PHE A 170 -5.32 5.64 -7.95
C PHE A 170 -6.63 4.96 -8.35
N LEU A 171 -6.77 4.53 -9.61
CA LEU A 171 -7.99 3.87 -10.10
C LEU A 171 -8.25 2.49 -9.44
N SER A 172 -7.22 1.68 -9.21
CA SER A 172 -7.32 0.46 -8.40
C SER A 172 -7.70 0.74 -6.95
N SER A 173 -7.28 1.88 -6.40
CA SER A 173 -7.67 2.31 -5.06
C SER A 173 -9.13 2.76 -5.02
N CYS A 174 -9.60 3.48 -6.04
CA CYS A 174 -11.02 3.79 -6.23
C CYS A 174 -11.87 2.52 -6.35
N ALA A 175 -11.40 1.51 -7.11
CA ALA A 175 -12.05 0.21 -7.24
C ALA A 175 -12.05 -0.61 -5.94
N ALA A 176 -11.04 -0.43 -5.08
CA ALA A 176 -11.03 -1.02 -3.75
C ALA A 176 -12.08 -0.35 -2.85
N VAL A 177 -12.13 0.99 -2.85
CA VAL A 177 -12.99 1.80 -1.97
C VAL A 177 -14.47 1.77 -2.38
N SER A 178 -14.78 1.63 -3.67
CA SER A 178 -16.16 1.49 -4.17
C SER A 178 -16.89 0.27 -3.62
N GLN A 179 -16.16 -0.77 -3.18
CA GLN A 179 -16.73 -1.92 -2.47
C GLN A 179 -17.35 -1.55 -1.11
N GLN A 180 -17.13 -0.33 -0.60
CA GLN A 180 -17.78 0.20 0.60
C GLN A 180 -18.50 1.52 0.32
N GLU A 181 -19.80 1.41 0.07
CA GLU A 181 -20.73 2.52 -0.16
C GLU A 181 -20.64 3.64 0.91
N ARG A 182 -20.28 3.32 2.17
CA ARG A 182 -20.09 4.31 3.24
C ARG A 182 -18.98 5.33 2.95
N PHE A 183 -17.89 4.92 2.30
CA PHE A 183 -16.79 5.81 1.93
C PHE A 183 -17.11 6.59 0.67
N MET A 184 -17.76 5.95 -0.31
CA MET A 184 -18.24 6.69 -1.48
C MET A 184 -19.26 7.77 -1.08
N LYS A 185 -20.19 7.51 -0.17
CA LYS A 185 -21.08 8.55 0.39
C LYS A 185 -20.36 9.68 1.16
N MET A 186 -19.10 9.48 1.56
CA MET A 186 -18.27 10.52 2.16
C MET A 186 -17.51 11.33 1.10
N ILE A 187 -16.89 10.64 0.14
CA ILE A 187 -16.16 11.23 -1.00
C ILE A 187 -17.11 12.01 -1.92
N PHE A 188 -18.36 11.55 -2.06
CA PHE A 188 -19.40 12.09 -2.92
C PHE A 188 -20.53 12.75 -2.11
N PRO A 189 -20.43 14.07 -1.82
CA PRO A 189 -21.58 14.85 -1.36
C PRO A 189 -22.81 14.66 -2.26
N CYS A 190 -23.97 14.45 -1.65
CA CYS A 190 -25.21 14.19 -2.38
C CYS A 190 -25.68 15.39 -3.23
N ASN A 191 -26.47 15.11 -4.27
CA ASN A 191 -27.21 16.09 -5.09
C ASN A 191 -26.33 17.08 -5.87
N GLN A 192 -25.49 16.55 -6.77
CA GLN A 192 -24.63 17.34 -7.66
C GLN A 192 -25.04 17.09 -9.13
N PRO A 193 -25.97 17.90 -9.69
CA PRO A 193 -26.42 17.72 -11.07
C PRO A 193 -25.32 18.11 -12.07
N LEU A 194 -25.23 17.37 -13.19
CA LEU A 194 -24.36 17.71 -14.33
C LEU A 194 -25.12 18.31 -15.53
N SER A 195 -26.44 18.49 -15.38
CA SER A 195 -27.31 19.16 -16.34
C SER A 195 -28.63 19.56 -15.66
N GLY A 196 -29.47 20.35 -16.34
CA GLY A 196 -30.81 20.68 -15.87
C GLY A 196 -30.88 21.66 -14.68
N PRO A 197 -32.01 21.69 -13.93
CA PRO A 197 -32.22 22.65 -12.85
C PRO A 197 -31.19 22.52 -11.72
N GLY A 198 -30.58 23.64 -11.32
CA GLY A 198 -29.56 23.68 -10.27
C GLY A 198 -28.15 23.34 -10.73
N TYR A 199 -27.95 22.99 -12.00
CA TYR A 199 -26.63 22.85 -12.61
C TYR A 199 -25.88 24.19 -12.64
N LYS A 200 -24.64 24.19 -12.15
CA LYS A 200 -23.71 25.33 -12.19
C LYS A 200 -22.33 24.97 -12.75
N GLY A 201 -22.18 23.80 -13.39
CA GLY A 201 -20.91 23.38 -13.98
C GLY A 201 -19.80 23.13 -12.95
N ALA A 202 -20.16 22.77 -11.72
CA ALA A 202 -19.25 22.58 -10.60
C ALA A 202 -19.56 21.28 -9.84
N VAL A 203 -18.50 20.59 -9.40
CA VAL A 203 -18.58 19.31 -8.68
C VAL A 203 -17.58 19.31 -7.53
N LYS A 204 -17.99 18.74 -6.40
CA LYS A 204 -17.27 18.71 -5.13
C LYS A 204 -17.02 17.27 -4.68
N PHE A 205 -15.80 17.02 -4.25
CA PHE A 205 -15.35 15.75 -3.67
C PHE A 205 -14.75 15.97 -2.28
N LYS A 206 -14.64 14.92 -1.47
CA LYS A 206 -13.87 14.95 -0.21
C LYS A 206 -12.68 14.00 -0.29
N PHE A 207 -11.52 14.48 0.13
CA PHE A 207 -10.31 13.67 0.33
C PHE A 207 -9.79 13.88 1.75
N TRP A 208 -9.27 12.82 2.37
CA TRP A 208 -8.52 12.94 3.60
C TRP A 208 -7.09 13.38 3.30
N ARG A 209 -6.57 14.36 4.03
CA ARG A 209 -5.22 14.91 3.86
C ARG A 209 -4.64 15.29 5.21
N PHE A 210 -3.59 14.59 5.60
CA PHE A 210 -2.74 14.92 6.75
C PHE A 210 -3.58 15.21 8.02
N GLY A 211 -4.48 14.28 8.36
CA GLY A 211 -5.35 14.35 9.54
C GLY A 211 -6.76 14.90 9.28
N GLU A 212 -6.97 15.71 8.24
CA GLU A 212 -8.24 16.40 7.99
C GLU A 212 -8.95 15.95 6.71
N TRP A 213 -10.29 15.92 6.72
CA TRP A 213 -11.07 15.81 5.49
C TRP A 213 -11.23 17.18 4.85
N ILE A 214 -10.75 17.33 3.61
CA ILE A 214 -10.85 18.57 2.84
C ILE A 214 -11.79 18.40 1.65
N ASP A 215 -12.54 19.45 1.35
CA ASP A 215 -13.40 19.54 0.17
C ASP A 215 -12.55 19.98 -1.02
N VAL A 216 -12.74 19.37 -2.19
CA VAL A 216 -12.12 19.81 -3.45
C VAL A 216 -13.25 20.11 -4.44
N LEU A 217 -13.38 21.38 -4.81
CA LEU A 217 -14.28 21.86 -5.85
C LEU A 217 -13.52 21.95 -7.18
N ILE A 218 -14.12 21.41 -8.23
CA ILE A 218 -13.70 21.53 -9.63
C ILE A 218 -14.86 22.05 -10.48
N ASP A 219 -14.57 22.59 -11.66
CA ASP A 219 -15.55 22.60 -12.74
C ASP A 219 -15.64 21.23 -13.44
N ASP A 220 -16.72 21.00 -14.18
CA ASP A 220 -16.95 19.74 -14.92
C ASP A 220 -16.37 19.71 -16.34
N LEU A 221 -15.45 20.61 -16.73
CA LEU A 221 -14.72 20.48 -18.00
C LEU A 221 -13.76 19.28 -17.92
N LEU A 222 -13.81 18.38 -18.90
CA LEU A 222 -12.97 17.19 -18.97
C LEU A 222 -12.14 17.18 -20.26
N PRO A 223 -10.88 16.67 -20.24
CA PRO A 223 -10.06 16.52 -21.43
C PRO A 223 -10.65 15.47 -22.40
N THR A 224 -10.88 15.86 -23.65
CA THR A 224 -11.42 14.99 -24.69
C THR A 224 -10.60 15.02 -25.98
N LYS A 225 -10.55 13.89 -26.70
CA LYS A 225 -10.11 13.78 -28.10
C LYS A 225 -11.27 13.19 -28.90
N ASN A 226 -11.67 13.81 -30.01
CA ASN A 226 -12.76 13.33 -30.87
C ASN A 226 -14.09 13.01 -30.12
N ASN A 227 -14.48 13.86 -29.16
CA ASN A 227 -15.63 13.66 -28.24
C ASN A 227 -15.54 12.40 -27.34
N GLN A 228 -14.34 11.86 -27.10
CA GLN A 228 -14.11 10.79 -26.13
C GLN A 228 -13.18 11.28 -25.02
N LEU A 229 -13.45 10.86 -23.78
CA LEU A 229 -12.59 11.15 -22.62
C LEU A 229 -11.20 10.52 -22.81
N VAL A 230 -10.16 11.33 -22.65
CA VAL A 230 -8.75 10.90 -22.80
C VAL A 230 -8.30 10.04 -21.62
N TYR A 231 -8.73 10.42 -20.41
CA TYR A 231 -8.33 9.80 -19.16
C TYR A 231 -9.44 8.85 -18.64
N ALA A 232 -9.51 8.60 -17.34
CA ALA A 232 -10.43 7.61 -16.79
C ALA A 232 -11.90 7.95 -17.05
N ARG A 233 -12.73 6.92 -17.20
CA ARG A 233 -14.16 7.03 -17.54
C ARG A 233 -14.99 5.92 -16.91
N CYS A 234 -16.30 6.13 -16.85
CA CYS A 234 -17.25 5.10 -16.47
C CYS A 234 -17.48 4.07 -17.60
N SER A 235 -18.03 2.91 -17.25
CA SER A 235 -18.50 1.88 -18.18
C SER A 235 -19.80 2.28 -18.88
N ASP A 236 -20.69 3.00 -18.17
CA ASP A 236 -21.83 3.70 -18.76
C ASP A 236 -21.35 5.06 -19.31
N GLU A 237 -21.68 5.37 -20.56
CA GLU A 237 -21.29 6.63 -21.21
C GLU A 237 -21.93 7.88 -20.59
N THR A 238 -23.05 7.73 -19.88
CA THR A 238 -23.81 8.81 -19.25
C THR A 238 -23.36 9.11 -17.82
N GLU A 239 -22.45 8.30 -17.28
CA GLU A 239 -21.92 8.45 -15.94
C GLU A 239 -20.50 9.06 -15.94
N PHE A 240 -20.22 9.98 -15.01
CA PHE A 240 -19.00 10.79 -15.04
C PHE A 240 -18.21 10.79 -13.73
N TRP A 241 -18.59 10.01 -12.71
CA TRP A 241 -17.92 10.05 -11.41
C TRP A 241 -16.44 9.75 -11.47
N VAL A 242 -16.02 8.75 -12.27
CA VAL A 242 -14.62 8.34 -12.38
C VAL A 242 -13.76 9.48 -12.92
N ALA A 243 -14.16 10.07 -14.04
CA ALA A 243 -13.45 11.15 -14.71
C ALA A 243 -13.36 12.42 -13.84
N LEU A 244 -14.44 12.76 -13.13
CA LEU A 244 -14.50 13.94 -12.28
C LEU A 244 -13.73 13.75 -10.95
N LEU A 245 -13.73 12.54 -10.39
CA LEU A 245 -12.93 12.21 -9.20
C LEU A 245 -11.42 12.21 -9.53
N GLU A 246 -11.04 11.64 -10.68
CA GLU A 246 -9.68 11.70 -11.22
C GLU A 246 -9.24 13.17 -11.43
N LYS A 247 -10.08 14.02 -12.04
CA LYS A 247 -9.80 15.46 -12.16
C LYS A 247 -9.60 16.15 -10.81
N ALA A 248 -10.45 15.86 -9.82
CA ALA A 248 -10.33 16.44 -8.49
C ALA A 248 -9.03 15.99 -7.78
N TYR A 249 -8.60 14.75 -8.00
CA TYR A 249 -7.33 14.24 -7.50
C TYR A 249 -6.13 14.85 -8.24
N ALA A 250 -6.22 15.03 -9.57
CA ALA A 250 -5.24 15.75 -10.37
C ALA A 250 -5.05 17.19 -9.88
N LYS A 251 -6.14 17.93 -9.63
CA LYS A 251 -6.11 19.27 -9.00
C LYS A 251 -5.38 19.26 -7.65
N LEU A 252 -5.64 18.25 -6.81
CA LEU A 252 -5.02 18.11 -5.48
C LEU A 252 -3.50 17.84 -5.52
N HIS A 253 -2.95 17.46 -6.68
CA HIS A 253 -1.51 17.25 -6.89
C HIS A 253 -0.86 18.18 -7.93
N GLY A 254 -1.66 18.96 -8.67
CA GLY A 254 -1.24 20.12 -9.46
C GLY A 254 -1.50 20.00 -10.96
N SER A 255 -1.54 18.78 -11.49
CA SER A 255 -1.93 18.46 -12.88
C SER A 255 -2.22 16.96 -13.01
N TYR A 256 -2.78 16.54 -14.15
CA TYR A 256 -2.92 15.11 -14.47
C TYR A 256 -1.56 14.39 -14.52
N GLU A 257 -0.53 15.03 -15.06
CA GLU A 257 0.85 14.50 -15.05
C GLU A 257 1.42 14.30 -13.62
N ALA A 258 0.94 15.06 -12.63
CA ALA A 258 1.39 14.90 -11.24
C ALA A 258 0.96 13.57 -10.59
N ILE A 259 -0.13 12.97 -11.09
CA ILE A 259 -0.65 11.68 -10.62
C ILE A 259 -0.15 10.47 -11.43
N GLU A 260 0.56 10.67 -12.55
CA GLU A 260 1.25 9.58 -13.28
C GLU A 260 2.28 8.86 -12.40
N GLY A 261 2.07 7.58 -12.06
CA GLY A 261 2.94 6.76 -11.22
C GLY A 261 2.85 7.10 -9.72
N GLY A 262 2.47 6.11 -8.91
CA GLY A 262 2.34 6.24 -7.46
C GLY A 262 2.12 4.92 -6.75
N GLN A 263 1.76 4.99 -5.47
CA GLN A 263 1.57 3.85 -4.59
C GLN A 263 0.09 3.76 -4.20
N SER A 264 -0.54 2.60 -4.35
CA SER A 264 -1.96 2.43 -3.97
C SER A 264 -2.23 2.82 -2.52
N MET A 265 -1.24 2.64 -1.62
CA MET A 265 -1.29 3.15 -0.24
C MET A 265 -1.59 4.64 -0.14
N ASP A 266 -1.04 5.46 -1.05
CA ASP A 266 -1.24 6.90 -1.02
C ASP A 266 -2.69 7.27 -1.31
N ALA A 267 -3.26 6.66 -2.36
CA ALA A 267 -4.64 6.88 -2.78
C ALA A 267 -5.64 6.27 -1.79
N LEU A 268 -5.41 5.05 -1.30
CA LEU A 268 -6.26 4.42 -0.30
C LEU A 268 -6.36 5.26 0.97
N VAL A 269 -5.24 5.81 1.47
CA VAL A 269 -5.26 6.70 2.64
C VAL A 269 -5.91 8.05 2.31
N ASP A 270 -5.66 8.63 1.13
CA ASP A 270 -6.33 9.87 0.69
C ASP A 270 -7.86 9.72 0.51
N LEU A 271 -8.35 8.52 0.17
CA LEU A 271 -9.76 8.22 -0.04
C LEU A 271 -10.51 7.79 1.24
N THR A 272 -9.80 7.46 2.32
CA THR A 272 -10.40 6.80 3.50
C THR A 272 -9.96 7.34 4.86
N GLY A 273 -8.82 8.03 4.93
CA GLY A 273 -8.14 8.36 6.19
C GLY A 273 -7.57 7.17 6.96
N GLY A 274 -7.64 5.96 6.39
CA GLY A 274 -7.23 4.72 7.03
C GLY A 274 -5.72 4.58 7.27
N LEU A 275 -5.35 3.45 7.87
CA LEU A 275 -3.96 3.04 8.06
C LEU A 275 -3.51 2.20 6.86
N GLY A 276 -2.45 2.63 6.17
CA GLY A 276 -1.81 1.86 5.11
C GLY A 276 -0.71 0.94 5.63
N GLU A 277 -0.73 -0.31 5.19
CA GLU A 277 0.36 -1.27 5.38
C GLU A 277 0.73 -1.94 4.06
N ILE A 278 2.03 -2.11 3.85
CA ILE A 278 2.61 -2.71 2.64
C ILE A 278 3.28 -4.03 2.99
N TYR A 279 2.99 -5.06 2.19
CA TYR A 279 3.48 -6.42 2.33
C TYR A 279 4.19 -6.85 1.05
N ASP A 280 5.47 -7.20 1.14
CA ASP A 280 6.20 -7.83 0.04
C ASP A 280 5.89 -9.34 0.02
N ILE A 281 5.40 -9.84 -1.11
CA ILE A 281 4.82 -11.19 -1.24
C ILE A 281 5.56 -12.09 -2.23
N TYR A 282 6.54 -11.52 -2.95
CA TYR A 282 7.16 -12.18 -4.09
C TYR A 282 7.83 -13.51 -3.73
N ASN A 283 7.38 -14.60 -4.36
CA ASN A 283 7.76 -15.98 -4.08
C ASN A 283 7.61 -16.40 -2.60
N ASN A 284 6.67 -15.79 -1.86
CA ASN A 284 6.42 -16.08 -0.44
C ASN A 284 4.95 -16.49 -0.16
N PRO A 285 4.51 -17.70 -0.57
CA PRO A 285 3.15 -18.20 -0.34
C PRO A 285 2.91 -18.68 1.11
N ASP A 286 3.29 -17.87 2.11
CA ASP A 286 3.05 -18.19 3.52
C ASP A 286 1.54 -18.30 3.82
N ASN A 287 1.17 -19.35 4.54
CA ASN A 287 -0.18 -19.49 5.06
C ASN A 287 -0.58 -18.35 6.01
N LYS A 288 0.35 -17.77 6.80
CA LYS A 288 0.05 -16.61 7.66
C LYS A 288 -0.35 -15.39 6.83
N LEU A 289 0.35 -15.13 5.72
CA LEU A 289 0.02 -14.06 4.77
C LEU A 289 -1.38 -14.27 4.16
N TYR A 290 -1.71 -15.50 3.74
CA TYR A 290 -3.06 -15.82 3.27
C TYR A 290 -4.15 -15.65 4.35
N GLN A 291 -3.87 -16.02 5.62
CA GLN A 291 -4.81 -15.74 6.72
C GLN A 291 -5.04 -14.24 6.87
N LYS A 292 -3.96 -13.43 6.83
CA LYS A 292 -4.03 -11.96 6.92
C LYS A 292 -4.88 -11.35 5.80
N PHE A 293 -4.77 -11.81 4.56
CA PHE A 293 -5.62 -11.31 3.47
C PHE A 293 -7.10 -11.66 3.67
N ARG A 294 -7.40 -12.88 4.17
CA ARG A 294 -8.79 -13.26 4.47
C ARG A 294 -9.37 -12.48 5.66
N ARG A 295 -8.56 -12.23 6.69
CA ARG A 295 -8.89 -11.35 7.84
C ARG A 295 -9.18 -9.93 7.36
N ALA A 296 -8.24 -9.32 6.64
CA ALA A 296 -8.41 -7.99 6.07
C ALA A 296 -9.68 -7.85 5.21
N GLN A 297 -10.01 -8.85 4.39
CA GLN A 297 -11.27 -8.84 3.62
C GLN A 297 -12.52 -8.93 4.52
N LYS A 298 -12.51 -9.80 5.55
CA LYS A 298 -13.62 -9.94 6.53
C LYS A 298 -13.87 -8.61 7.24
N ALA A 299 -12.81 -7.93 7.69
CA ALA A 299 -12.86 -6.61 8.33
C ALA A 299 -13.40 -5.48 7.44
N GLY A 300 -13.56 -5.70 6.13
CA GLY A 300 -13.79 -4.62 5.18
C GLY A 300 -12.57 -3.69 5.11
N SER A 301 -11.38 -4.26 4.91
CA SER A 301 -10.19 -3.50 4.51
C SER A 301 -10.16 -3.31 3.00
N PHE A 302 -9.49 -2.27 2.54
CA PHE A 302 -9.26 -2.02 1.13
C PHE A 302 -7.94 -2.67 0.73
N ILE A 303 -7.97 -3.55 -0.28
CA ILE A 303 -6.81 -4.35 -0.64
C ILE A 303 -6.45 -4.11 -2.12
N ALA A 304 -5.23 -3.64 -2.35
CA ALA A 304 -4.66 -3.46 -3.67
C ALA A 304 -3.36 -4.25 -3.79
N CYS A 305 -2.96 -4.61 -5.00
CA CYS A 305 -1.71 -5.31 -5.27
C CYS A 305 -1.02 -4.75 -6.50
N SER A 306 0.28 -5.03 -6.66
CA SER A 306 1.05 -4.57 -7.82
C SER A 306 2.04 -5.61 -8.33
N LYS A 307 2.22 -5.58 -9.65
CA LYS A 307 3.26 -6.32 -10.37
C LYS A 307 4.37 -5.35 -10.72
N LYS A 308 5.59 -5.60 -10.23
CA LYS A 308 6.73 -4.70 -10.38
C LYS A 308 7.14 -4.58 -11.86
N GLY A 309 7.39 -3.34 -12.29
CA GLY A 309 7.83 -2.98 -13.63
C GLY A 309 7.95 -1.45 -13.75
N ASP A 310 8.19 -0.94 -14.97
CA ASP A 310 8.06 0.49 -15.24
C ASP A 310 6.62 0.79 -15.70
N TRP A 311 5.93 1.68 -15.00
CA TRP A 311 4.58 2.12 -15.35
C TRP A 311 4.52 2.83 -16.72
N ARG A 312 5.65 3.33 -17.23
CA ARG A 312 5.73 3.89 -18.59
C ARG A 312 5.63 2.83 -19.70
N SER A 313 5.75 1.56 -19.34
CA SER A 313 5.62 0.41 -20.24
C SER A 313 4.45 -0.49 -19.83
N SER A 314 3.51 0.02 -19.02
CA SER A 314 2.29 -0.69 -18.64
C SER A 314 1.18 -0.44 -19.68
N ASP A 315 1.48 -0.64 -20.96
CA ASP A 315 0.57 -0.51 -22.11
C ASP A 315 0.19 -1.87 -22.74
N HIS A 316 0.84 -2.96 -22.30
CA HIS A 316 0.58 -4.31 -22.75
C HIS A 316 0.72 -5.35 -21.62
N ALA A 317 -0.03 -6.44 -21.74
CA ALA A 317 0.11 -7.60 -20.86
C ALA A 317 1.27 -8.52 -21.27
N ASP A 318 1.81 -9.23 -20.28
CA ASP A 318 2.74 -10.34 -20.49
C ASP A 318 2.02 -11.59 -21.05
N LYS A 319 2.80 -12.63 -21.34
CA LYS A 319 2.29 -13.92 -21.86
C LYS A 319 1.23 -14.60 -20.99
N ASN A 320 1.14 -14.24 -19.70
CA ASN A 320 0.16 -14.79 -18.75
C ASN A 320 -1.09 -13.90 -18.64
N GLY A 321 -1.15 -12.79 -19.38
CA GLY A 321 -2.23 -11.81 -19.32
C GLY A 321 -2.09 -10.74 -18.23
N LEU A 322 -0.89 -10.61 -17.63
CA LEU A 322 -0.65 -9.64 -16.53
C LEU A 322 0.23 -8.48 -16.98
N VAL A 323 -0.16 -7.26 -16.64
CA VAL A 323 0.55 -6.01 -16.96
C VAL A 323 1.60 -5.73 -15.89
N SER A 324 2.84 -5.45 -16.28
CA SER A 324 3.93 -5.11 -15.35
C SER A 324 4.04 -3.60 -15.15
N GLY A 325 4.46 -3.16 -13.96
CA GLY A 325 4.45 -1.74 -13.60
C GLY A 325 3.04 -1.23 -13.24
N HIS A 326 2.10 -2.14 -12.99
CA HIS A 326 0.67 -1.87 -12.91
C HIS A 326 0.10 -2.23 -11.54
N ALA A 327 -0.94 -1.49 -11.14
CA ALA A 327 -1.71 -1.74 -9.95
C ALA A 327 -3.01 -2.49 -10.28
N TYR A 328 -3.43 -3.31 -9.33
CA TYR A 328 -4.62 -4.14 -9.38
C TYR A 328 -5.36 -4.08 -8.04
N THR A 329 -6.63 -4.47 -8.01
CA THR A 329 -7.45 -4.54 -6.80
C THR A 329 -7.65 -5.99 -6.39
N ILE A 330 -7.54 -6.34 -5.11
CA ILE A 330 -8.01 -7.65 -4.61
C ILE A 330 -9.47 -7.50 -4.19
N THR A 331 -10.35 -8.27 -4.81
CA THR A 331 -11.81 -8.20 -4.62
C THR A 331 -12.38 -9.51 -4.07
N GLY A 332 -11.53 -10.49 -3.79
CA GLY A 332 -11.92 -11.80 -3.28
C GLY A 332 -10.74 -12.61 -2.75
N VAL A 333 -10.96 -13.29 -1.64
CA VAL A 333 -10.04 -14.24 -0.98
C VAL A 333 -10.89 -15.40 -0.51
N ALA A 334 -10.73 -16.56 -1.13
CA ALA A 334 -11.63 -17.70 -0.93
C ALA A 334 -10.86 -19.02 -0.79
N ARG A 335 -11.20 -19.81 0.24
CA ARG A 335 -10.71 -21.19 0.36
C ARG A 335 -11.80 -22.15 -0.12
N ILE A 336 -11.75 -22.53 -1.39
CA ILE A 336 -12.75 -23.43 -1.98
C ILE A 336 -12.40 -24.89 -1.77
N LYS A 337 -13.38 -25.78 -1.89
CA LYS A 337 -13.18 -27.23 -1.90
C LYS A 337 -13.37 -27.74 -3.32
N GLN A 338 -12.44 -28.56 -3.80
CA GLN A 338 -12.55 -29.30 -5.05
C GLN A 338 -13.04 -30.72 -4.79
N GLU A 339 -13.83 -31.28 -5.70
CA GLU A 339 -14.11 -32.72 -5.69
C GLU A 339 -12.81 -33.51 -5.94
N GLY A 340 -12.52 -34.50 -5.08
CA GLY A 340 -11.35 -35.37 -5.20
C GLY A 340 -9.97 -34.75 -4.89
N ALA A 341 -9.79 -33.43 -5.01
CA ALA A 341 -8.48 -32.77 -4.91
C ALA A 341 -8.21 -32.02 -3.58
N GLY A 342 -9.22 -31.76 -2.74
CA GLY A 342 -9.05 -31.17 -1.41
C GLY A 342 -9.50 -29.71 -1.30
N PHE A 343 -8.72 -28.85 -0.63
CA PHE A 343 -9.00 -27.41 -0.50
C PHE A 343 -7.96 -26.59 -1.27
N GLU A 344 -8.43 -25.58 -1.99
CA GLU A 344 -7.59 -24.64 -2.73
C GLU A 344 -7.67 -23.23 -2.12
N LYS A 345 -6.58 -22.45 -2.23
CA LYS A 345 -6.52 -21.05 -1.81
C LYS A 345 -6.57 -20.16 -3.06
N LEU A 346 -7.64 -19.40 -3.24
CA LEU A 346 -7.81 -18.52 -4.38
C LEU A 346 -7.84 -17.04 -3.98
N ILE A 347 -7.31 -16.20 -4.87
CA ILE A 347 -7.39 -14.74 -4.83
C ILE A 347 -8.10 -14.28 -6.09
N ARG A 348 -9.07 -13.37 -5.95
CA ARG A 348 -9.73 -12.66 -7.06
C ARG A 348 -9.11 -11.29 -7.19
N VAL A 349 -8.66 -10.98 -8.40
CA VAL A 349 -7.90 -9.77 -8.73
C VAL A 349 -8.61 -9.06 -9.88
N ARG A 350 -8.74 -7.73 -9.78
CA ARG A 350 -9.31 -6.87 -10.84
C ARG A 350 -8.27 -5.93 -11.44
N ASN A 351 -8.18 -5.94 -12.77
CA ASN A 351 -7.47 -4.96 -13.59
C ASN A 351 -8.30 -3.66 -13.71
N PRO A 352 -7.77 -2.47 -13.38
CA PRO A 352 -8.47 -1.19 -13.52
C PRO A 352 -8.78 -0.79 -14.99
N TRP A 353 -8.27 -1.51 -15.99
CA TRP A 353 -8.64 -1.29 -17.39
C TRP A 353 -10.10 -1.66 -17.68
N GLY A 354 -10.68 -2.60 -16.94
CA GLY A 354 -12.07 -3.04 -17.12
C GLY A 354 -12.36 -3.67 -18.49
N ASP A 355 -11.36 -4.37 -19.05
CA ASP A 355 -11.43 -5.10 -20.31
C ASP A 355 -10.90 -6.54 -20.15
N SER A 356 -10.91 -7.32 -21.23
CA SER A 356 -10.48 -8.73 -21.24
C SER A 356 -8.96 -8.96 -21.05
N THR A 357 -8.20 -7.97 -20.57
CA THR A 357 -6.79 -8.12 -20.24
C THR A 357 -6.64 -8.75 -18.85
N GLU A 358 -6.77 -10.08 -18.83
CA GLU A 358 -6.93 -10.90 -17.63
C GLU A 358 -5.92 -12.06 -17.60
N TRP A 359 -5.70 -12.61 -16.39
CA TRP A 359 -4.95 -13.84 -16.20
C TRP A 359 -5.47 -14.98 -17.08
N ASN A 360 -4.57 -15.65 -17.81
CA ASN A 360 -4.91 -16.76 -18.71
C ASN A 360 -4.43 -18.15 -18.21
N GLY A 361 -3.97 -18.23 -16.95
CA GLY A 361 -3.45 -19.44 -16.32
C GLY A 361 -4.48 -20.21 -15.50
N PRO A 362 -4.04 -21.11 -14.60
CA PRO A 362 -4.93 -21.86 -13.71
C PRO A 362 -5.90 -20.95 -12.93
N TRP A 363 -7.18 -21.35 -12.91
CA TRP A 363 -8.30 -20.61 -12.29
C TRP A 363 -8.80 -19.36 -13.00
N SER A 364 -8.24 -18.98 -14.16
CA SER A 364 -8.88 -18.00 -15.05
C SER A 364 -10.32 -18.41 -15.40
N ASP A 365 -11.13 -17.45 -15.84
CA ASP A 365 -12.57 -17.60 -16.07
C ASP A 365 -12.96 -18.86 -16.87
N GLY A 366 -12.32 -19.10 -18.01
CA GLY A 366 -12.56 -20.29 -18.85
C GLY A 366 -11.75 -21.54 -18.48
N HIS A 367 -11.07 -21.60 -17.32
CA HIS A 367 -10.17 -22.71 -16.98
C HIS A 367 -10.92 -23.91 -16.39
N SER A 368 -10.60 -25.12 -16.87
CA SER A 368 -11.18 -26.41 -16.43
C SER A 368 -10.93 -26.79 -14.96
N ASN A 369 -10.32 -25.91 -14.16
CA ASN A 369 -10.23 -26.11 -12.71
C ASN A 369 -11.60 -25.88 -12.05
N TRP A 370 -12.42 -25.02 -12.65
CA TRP A 370 -13.80 -24.76 -12.24
C TRP A 370 -14.75 -25.94 -12.49
N ASP A 371 -14.38 -26.89 -13.34
CA ASP A 371 -15.22 -28.08 -13.65
C ASP A 371 -15.45 -28.97 -12.42
N ASN A 372 -14.48 -29.01 -11.48
CA ASN A 372 -14.52 -29.83 -10.27
C ASN A 372 -14.99 -29.06 -9.02
N VAL A 373 -15.73 -27.95 -9.22
CA VAL A 373 -16.24 -27.07 -8.17
C VAL A 373 -17.76 -26.96 -8.29
N ASP A 374 -18.47 -27.25 -7.19
CA ASP A 374 -19.93 -27.09 -7.10
C ASP A 374 -20.39 -25.68 -7.53
N ASP A 375 -21.46 -25.60 -8.33
CA ASP A 375 -22.06 -24.31 -8.73
C ASP A 375 -22.53 -23.48 -7.52
N SER A 376 -22.87 -24.13 -6.41
CA SER A 376 -23.18 -23.45 -5.14
C SER A 376 -21.96 -22.75 -4.54
N VAL A 377 -20.76 -23.33 -4.69
CA VAL A 377 -19.49 -22.74 -4.25
C VAL A 377 -19.07 -21.64 -5.22
N LYS A 378 -19.16 -21.84 -6.54
CA LYS A 378 -18.94 -20.79 -7.56
C LYS A 378 -19.78 -19.56 -7.28
N LYS A 379 -21.08 -19.75 -7.04
CA LYS A 379 -21.99 -18.65 -6.69
C LYS A 379 -21.63 -18.00 -5.35
N ALA A 380 -21.22 -18.77 -4.35
CA ALA A 380 -20.86 -18.25 -3.03
C ALA A 380 -19.57 -17.40 -3.04
N VAL A 381 -18.61 -17.72 -3.92
CA VAL A 381 -17.40 -16.88 -4.09
C VAL A 381 -17.62 -15.71 -5.07
N GLY A 382 -18.73 -15.68 -5.80
CA GLY A 382 -18.96 -14.68 -6.85
C GLY A 382 -18.10 -14.92 -8.08
N PHE A 383 -17.95 -16.18 -8.49
CA PHE A 383 -17.39 -16.52 -9.80
C PHE A 383 -18.32 -16.08 -10.93
N THR A 384 -17.75 -15.44 -11.92
CA THR A 384 -18.34 -15.05 -13.21
C THR A 384 -17.38 -15.46 -14.31
N GLU A 385 -17.89 -15.68 -15.52
CA GLU A 385 -17.08 -15.90 -16.72
C GLU A 385 -17.32 -14.71 -17.66
N LYS A 386 -16.48 -13.67 -17.55
CA LYS A 386 -16.66 -12.38 -18.23
C LYS A 386 -15.32 -11.67 -18.45
N GLY A 387 -15.12 -11.14 -19.65
CA GLY A 387 -14.01 -10.23 -19.96
C GLY A 387 -14.21 -8.81 -19.38
N ASP A 388 -14.30 -8.66 -18.05
CA ASP A 388 -14.52 -7.39 -17.34
C ASP A 388 -13.33 -6.90 -16.47
N GLY A 389 -12.20 -7.61 -16.58
CA GLY A 389 -10.95 -7.34 -15.89
C GLY A 389 -10.81 -8.06 -14.56
N GLU A 390 -11.85 -8.74 -14.06
CA GLU A 390 -11.84 -9.48 -12.78
C GLU A 390 -11.68 -10.99 -12.97
N PHE A 391 -10.57 -11.54 -12.48
CA PHE A 391 -10.23 -12.96 -12.63
C PHE A 391 -9.83 -13.60 -11.30
N TRP A 392 -9.91 -14.93 -11.23
CA TRP A 392 -9.36 -15.72 -10.13
C TRP A 392 -8.00 -16.33 -10.47
N MET A 393 -7.15 -16.50 -9.46
CA MET A 393 -5.90 -17.26 -9.55
C MET A 393 -5.59 -17.97 -8.22
N SER A 394 -4.69 -18.96 -8.25
CA SER A 394 -4.21 -19.58 -7.00
C SER A 394 -3.38 -18.59 -6.17
N PHE A 395 -3.38 -18.73 -4.85
CA PHE A 395 -2.54 -17.91 -3.98
C PHE A 395 -1.04 -18.11 -4.25
N ASP A 396 -0.64 -19.30 -4.68
CA ASP A 396 0.74 -19.63 -5.01
C ASP A 396 1.17 -18.95 -6.31
N ASP A 397 0.33 -18.99 -7.36
CA ASP A 397 0.53 -18.22 -8.59
C ASP A 397 0.53 -16.72 -8.30
N PHE A 398 -0.36 -16.23 -7.43
CA PHE A 398 -0.43 -14.83 -7.03
C PHE A 398 0.91 -14.36 -6.43
N CYS A 399 1.47 -15.12 -5.48
CA CYS A 399 2.78 -14.82 -4.90
C CYS A 399 3.95 -14.94 -5.90
N ALA A 400 3.82 -15.78 -6.93
CA ALA A 400 4.82 -15.90 -8.00
C ALA A 400 4.74 -14.77 -9.05
N GLN A 401 3.56 -14.18 -9.25
CA GLN A 401 3.32 -13.16 -10.29
C GLN A 401 3.36 -11.72 -9.78
N PHE A 402 2.89 -11.47 -8.55
CA PHE A 402 2.80 -10.16 -7.93
C PHE A 402 3.93 -9.94 -6.93
N ASN A 403 4.27 -8.69 -6.68
CA ASN A 403 5.40 -8.35 -5.81
C ASN A 403 4.96 -7.82 -4.45
N GLN A 404 3.87 -7.07 -4.43
CA GLN A 404 3.47 -6.30 -3.26
C GLN A 404 1.95 -6.24 -3.11
N VAL A 405 1.48 -6.25 -1.88
CA VAL A 405 0.09 -6.01 -1.49
C VAL A 405 0.04 -4.84 -0.53
N THR A 406 -0.84 -3.88 -0.81
CA THR A 406 -1.25 -2.84 0.14
C THR A 406 -2.57 -3.25 0.78
N ILE A 407 -2.63 -3.21 2.10
CA ILE A 407 -3.87 -3.29 2.87
C ILE A 407 -4.07 -1.92 3.52
N CYS A 408 -5.23 -1.32 3.32
CA CYS A 408 -5.64 -0.12 4.04
C CYS A 408 -6.84 -0.45 4.93
N THR A 409 -6.67 -0.33 6.23
CA THR A 409 -7.71 -0.63 7.23
C THR A 409 -8.32 0.67 7.76
N THR A 410 -9.57 0.65 8.22
CA THR A 410 -10.23 1.85 8.79
C THR A 410 -9.78 2.17 10.22
N GLY A 411 -9.19 1.17 10.88
CA GLY A 411 -8.46 1.19 12.15
C GLY A 411 -7.63 -0.10 12.20
N PRO A 412 -6.64 -0.25 13.08
CA PRO A 412 -5.94 -1.52 13.22
C PRO A 412 -6.89 -2.65 13.66
N ASP A 413 -6.58 -3.85 13.18
CA ASP A 413 -6.96 -5.14 13.73
C ASP A 413 -5.86 -5.44 14.77
N PHE A 414 -6.15 -5.28 16.07
CA PHE A 414 -5.18 -5.39 17.17
C PHE A 414 -5.09 -6.81 17.71
N ASP A 415 -6.24 -7.44 17.97
CA ASP A 415 -6.33 -8.85 18.41
C ASP A 415 -6.03 -9.85 17.27
N GLY A 416 -6.12 -9.40 16.02
CA GLY A 416 -5.91 -10.25 14.87
C GLY A 416 -7.12 -11.12 14.53
N ASP A 417 -8.33 -10.89 15.04
CA ASP A 417 -9.52 -11.69 14.68
C ASP A 417 -9.95 -11.47 13.21
N GLY A 418 -9.55 -10.34 12.63
CA GLY A 418 -9.89 -9.93 11.28
C GLY A 418 -11.24 -9.24 11.14
N ASP A 419 -11.71 -8.57 12.17
CA ASP A 419 -12.57 -7.39 12.12
C ASP A 419 -11.71 -6.15 12.48
N ALA A 420 -12.14 -4.96 12.06
CA ALA A 420 -11.39 -3.74 12.38
C ALA A 420 -11.88 -3.21 13.73
N ASP A 421 -10.99 -3.17 14.73
CA ASP A 421 -11.31 -2.62 16.04
C ASP A 421 -11.77 -1.16 15.92
N GLN A 422 -12.74 -0.81 16.76
CA GLN A 422 -12.99 0.60 17.08
C GLN A 422 -11.89 1.05 18.04
N GLY A 423 -10.66 1.17 17.54
CA GLY A 423 -9.47 1.45 18.34
C GLY A 423 -9.72 2.57 19.33
N GLY A 424 -9.57 2.26 20.63
CA GLY A 424 -9.95 3.14 21.72
C GLY A 424 -9.16 4.45 21.75
N CYS A 425 -8.05 4.54 21.00
CA CYS A 425 -7.33 5.78 20.76
C CYS A 425 -6.73 5.87 19.35
N ILE A 426 -6.99 7.00 18.67
CA ILE A 426 -6.19 7.47 17.53
C ILE A 426 -5.69 8.87 17.87
N MET A 427 -4.38 9.06 17.86
CA MET A 427 -3.71 10.33 18.14
C MET A 427 -2.92 10.81 16.93
N TYR A 428 -2.89 12.13 16.75
CA TYR A 428 -2.23 12.81 15.64
C TYR A 428 -1.32 13.89 16.22
N GLU A 429 -0.08 13.95 15.76
CA GLU A 429 0.82 15.07 16.04
C GLU A 429 1.56 15.47 14.77
N HIS A 430 1.74 16.77 14.56
CA HIS A 430 2.50 17.31 13.42
C HIS A 430 3.90 17.75 13.86
N GLY A 431 4.86 17.60 12.97
CA GLY A 431 6.25 17.97 13.21
C GLY A 431 6.94 18.44 11.94
N GLU A 432 8.16 18.94 12.11
CA GLU A 432 8.93 19.49 10.99
C GLU A 432 10.44 19.29 11.22
N TRP A 433 11.12 18.77 10.20
CA TRP A 433 12.57 18.74 10.09
C TRP A 433 13.04 20.07 9.48
N LYS A 434 13.67 20.91 10.31
CA LYS A 434 14.21 22.25 10.01
C LYS A 434 15.73 22.23 10.03
N GLU A 435 16.40 23.35 9.75
CA GLU A 435 17.87 23.39 9.68
C GLU A 435 18.57 22.92 10.96
N ASP A 436 17.93 23.10 12.12
CA ASP A 436 18.35 22.64 13.45
C ASP A 436 17.80 21.23 13.82
N THR A 437 16.56 20.91 13.42
CA THR A 437 15.90 19.63 13.75
C THR A 437 16.00 18.54 12.66
N ALA A 438 16.62 18.79 11.51
CA ALA A 438 16.88 17.79 10.45
C ALA A 438 18.13 16.95 10.78
N GLY A 439 18.04 16.22 11.88
CA GLY A 439 19.16 15.47 12.47
C GLY A 439 19.67 14.31 11.61
N GLY A 440 18.84 13.79 10.69
CA GLY A 440 19.10 12.54 9.98
C GLY A 440 18.98 11.32 10.89
N CYS A 441 19.28 10.13 10.37
CA CYS A 441 19.14 8.88 11.10
C CYS A 441 20.26 8.63 12.13
N ARG A 442 20.13 7.54 12.89
CA ARG A 442 21.02 7.10 13.99
C ARG A 442 22.51 6.93 13.63
N ASN A 443 22.90 7.05 12.36
CA ASN A 443 24.29 6.96 11.90
C ASN A 443 25.19 8.08 12.45
N ASP A 444 24.65 9.28 12.71
CA ASP A 444 25.31 10.36 13.46
C ASP A 444 24.51 10.62 14.74
N LEU A 445 25.00 10.15 15.89
CA LEU A 445 24.29 10.29 17.17
C LEU A 445 24.29 11.73 17.72
N ASP A 446 25.20 12.60 17.26
CA ASP A 446 25.18 14.01 17.66
C ASP A 446 24.02 14.74 16.98
N SER A 447 23.80 14.52 15.68
CA SER A 447 22.66 15.12 14.98
C SER A 447 21.36 14.36 15.15
N PHE A 448 21.37 13.03 15.27
CA PHE A 448 20.14 12.25 15.53
C PHE A 448 19.39 12.76 16.77
N ALA A 449 20.12 13.25 17.78
CA ALA A 449 19.53 13.83 18.99
C ALA A 449 18.80 15.17 18.77
N THR A 450 19.11 15.92 17.70
CA THR A 450 18.46 17.20 17.41
C THR A 450 17.08 17.03 16.77
N ASN A 451 16.78 15.85 16.20
CA ASN A 451 15.47 15.53 15.65
C ASN A 451 14.32 15.84 16.65
N PRO A 452 13.10 16.09 16.15
CA PRO A 452 11.90 16.11 16.98
C PRO A 452 11.78 14.80 17.77
N GLN A 453 11.33 14.87 19.02
CA GLN A 453 11.10 13.70 19.87
C GLN A 453 9.70 13.81 20.47
N PHE A 454 8.93 12.72 20.45
CA PHE A 454 7.54 12.69 20.90
C PHE A 454 7.39 11.66 22.02
N ASP A 455 6.71 12.05 23.10
CA ASP A 455 6.41 11.21 24.26
C ASP A 455 5.19 10.35 23.95
N LEU A 456 5.39 9.03 23.91
CA LEU A 456 4.35 8.00 23.89
C LEU A 456 4.28 7.36 25.28
N HIS A 457 3.19 7.61 25.99
CA HIS A 457 2.93 7.11 27.33
C HIS A 457 1.85 6.04 27.29
N ILE A 458 2.23 4.81 27.60
CA ILE A 458 1.35 3.64 27.69
C ILE A 458 0.94 3.47 29.15
N THR A 459 -0.35 3.66 29.46
CA THR A 459 -0.89 3.50 30.83
C THR A 459 -1.52 2.15 31.08
N ASP A 460 -2.26 1.66 30.09
CA ASP A 460 -3.08 0.46 30.15
C ASP A 460 -2.54 -0.57 29.15
N VAL A 461 -2.92 -1.84 29.35
CA VAL A 461 -2.57 -2.97 28.48
C VAL A 461 -3.84 -3.46 27.79
N ASP A 462 -3.67 -4.16 26.67
CA ASP A 462 -4.80 -4.73 25.93
C ASP A 462 -5.48 -5.83 26.75
N ASP A 463 -6.73 -6.15 26.43
CA ASP A 463 -7.44 -7.21 27.16
C ASP A 463 -6.93 -8.58 26.67
N ASP A 464 -6.25 -9.33 27.53
CA ASP A 464 -5.70 -10.68 27.26
C ASP A 464 -6.83 -11.70 26.93
N ASP A 465 -7.38 -11.69 25.70
CA ASP A 465 -8.40 -12.66 25.25
C ASP A 465 -7.77 -13.97 24.68
N ASP A 466 -6.51 -13.94 24.24
CA ASP A 466 -5.77 -15.13 23.78
C ASP A 466 -4.93 -15.77 24.91
N GLU A 467 -5.37 -16.93 25.41
CA GLU A 467 -4.62 -17.73 26.41
C GLU A 467 -3.31 -18.35 25.85
N ASP A 468 -3.04 -18.24 24.54
CA ASP A 468 -2.04 -19.04 23.81
C ASP A 468 -0.72 -18.29 23.44
N GLU A 469 -0.61 -16.95 23.57
CA GLU A 469 0.63 -16.19 23.27
C GLU A 469 1.23 -15.48 24.50
N ASP A 470 2.07 -16.19 25.27
CA ASP A 470 2.84 -15.69 26.43
C ASP A 470 3.71 -14.44 26.14
N GLU A 471 4.00 -14.13 24.87
CA GLU A 471 4.87 -13.00 24.47
C GLU A 471 4.16 -11.65 24.35
N THR A 472 2.85 -11.61 24.08
CA THR A 472 2.04 -10.37 23.99
C THR A 472 1.42 -9.98 25.33
N LYS A 473 1.28 -10.96 26.23
CA LYS A 473 0.67 -10.84 27.55
C LYS A 473 1.08 -9.61 28.36
N GLY A 474 0.11 -8.80 28.77
CA GLY A 474 0.35 -7.61 29.62
C GLY A 474 1.13 -6.49 28.91
N LYS A 475 0.94 -6.34 27.59
CA LYS A 475 1.43 -5.24 26.77
C LYS A 475 0.26 -4.53 26.08
N ALA A 476 0.52 -3.38 25.47
CA ALA A 476 -0.38 -2.72 24.55
C ALA A 476 0.16 -2.84 23.12
N CYS A 477 -0.69 -3.29 22.19
CA CYS A 477 -0.44 -3.30 20.76
C CYS A 477 -0.65 -1.88 20.22
N VAL A 478 0.43 -1.30 19.70
CA VAL A 478 0.47 0.07 19.22
C VAL A 478 0.96 0.09 17.78
N VAL A 479 0.22 0.77 16.91
CA VAL A 479 0.67 1.05 15.54
C VAL A 479 1.07 2.50 15.42
N ILE A 480 2.30 2.75 14.97
CA ILE A 480 2.83 4.09 14.70
C ILE A 480 3.02 4.23 13.20
N ALA A 481 2.48 5.30 12.62
CA ALA A 481 2.70 5.69 11.24
C ALA A 481 3.30 7.10 11.16
N LEU A 482 4.30 7.27 10.29
CA LEU A 482 4.98 8.54 10.01
C LEU A 482 4.77 8.88 8.54
N MET A 483 4.07 9.99 8.27
CA MET A 483 3.76 10.47 6.92
C MET A 483 4.47 11.79 6.63
N GLN A 484 5.20 11.89 5.52
CA GLN A 484 5.77 13.15 5.03
C GLN A 484 4.76 13.93 4.17
N GLU A 485 4.63 15.24 4.42
CA GLU A 485 3.52 16.03 3.87
C GLU A 485 3.85 16.71 2.53
N HIS A 486 2.82 16.89 1.70
CA HIS A 486 2.79 17.74 0.49
C HIS A 486 3.84 17.51 -0.62
N ARG A 487 4.70 16.49 -0.54
CA ARG A 487 5.82 16.33 -1.50
C ARG A 487 5.36 16.05 -2.94
N ARG A 488 4.37 15.16 -3.14
CA ARG A 488 3.79 14.89 -4.48
C ARG A 488 3.20 16.14 -5.13
N SER A 489 2.49 16.98 -4.36
CA SER A 489 1.96 18.29 -4.81
C SER A 489 3.06 19.28 -5.25
N LYS A 490 4.35 18.98 -4.95
CA LYS A 490 5.53 19.76 -5.33
C LYS A 490 6.42 19.04 -6.38
N ARG A 491 5.92 17.96 -7.00
CA ARG A 491 6.61 17.20 -8.05
C ARG A 491 6.99 18.05 -9.27
N HIS A 492 6.17 19.05 -9.61
CA HIS A 492 6.47 20.03 -10.66
C HIS A 492 7.74 20.86 -10.38
N MET A 493 8.15 20.98 -9.11
CA MET A 493 9.39 21.64 -8.69
C MET A 493 10.54 20.63 -8.47
N GLY A 494 10.40 19.39 -8.95
CA GLY A 494 11.40 18.32 -8.80
C GLY A 494 11.51 17.71 -7.40
N VAL A 495 10.58 18.02 -6.48
CA VAL A 495 10.62 17.53 -5.10
C VAL A 495 10.29 16.02 -5.07
N LYS A 496 11.28 15.20 -4.67
CA LYS A 496 11.16 13.74 -4.46
C LYS A 496 10.81 13.41 -3.01
N GLU A 497 10.19 12.26 -2.76
CA GLU A 497 10.00 11.68 -1.41
C GLU A 497 11.34 11.47 -0.69
N LEU A 498 11.42 11.85 0.59
CA LEU A 498 12.58 11.60 1.44
C LEU A 498 12.57 10.15 1.92
N GLN A 499 13.75 9.57 2.15
CA GLN A 499 13.86 8.33 2.91
C GLN A 499 13.55 8.62 4.38
N ILE A 500 12.41 8.14 4.89
CA ILE A 500 11.93 8.42 6.25
C ILE A 500 11.89 7.15 7.10
N GLY A 501 11.95 7.35 8.42
CA GLY A 501 11.80 6.28 9.41
C GLY A 501 11.75 6.84 10.83
N PHE A 502 11.45 5.98 11.80
CA PHE A 502 11.43 6.35 13.22
C PHE A 502 12.00 5.24 14.10
N VAL A 503 12.44 5.63 15.30
CA VAL A 503 13.00 4.74 16.33
C VAL A 503 12.37 5.07 17.68
N LEU A 504 12.13 4.04 18.51
CA LEU A 504 11.58 4.16 19.86
C LEU A 504 12.66 3.89 20.91
N TYR A 505 12.67 4.67 22.00
CA TYR A 505 13.49 4.40 23.20
C TYR A 505 12.63 4.43 24.45
N LYS A 506 12.70 3.39 25.28
CA LYS A 506 12.05 3.39 26.61
C LYS A 506 12.77 4.39 27.52
N CYS A 507 12.02 5.19 28.26
CA CYS A 507 12.54 6.24 29.14
C CYS A 507 11.78 6.30 30.47
N GLU A 508 12.39 6.95 31.47
CA GLU A 508 11.78 7.09 32.80
C GLU A 508 10.74 8.23 32.87
N ASP A 509 10.89 9.25 32.02
CA ASP A 509 10.06 10.45 31.99
C ASP A 509 9.88 10.94 30.54
N GLY A 510 8.64 11.25 30.19
CA GLY A 510 8.22 11.81 28.92
C GLY A 510 8.40 13.33 28.78
N SER A 511 8.93 14.03 29.80
CA SER A 511 8.99 15.49 29.83
C SER A 511 10.23 16.14 29.20
N GLN A 512 11.30 15.37 28.93
CA GLN A 512 12.59 15.89 28.46
C GLN A 512 13.10 15.17 27.22
N LYS A 513 13.77 15.89 26.32
CA LYS A 513 14.44 15.27 25.15
C LYS A 513 15.57 14.34 25.60
N LEU A 514 15.64 13.15 25.01
CA LEU A 514 16.74 12.23 25.23
C LEU A 514 18.04 12.76 24.59
N PRO A 515 19.13 12.87 25.37
CA PRO A 515 20.42 13.31 24.84
C PRO A 515 21.15 12.17 24.14
N LYS A 516 22.15 12.51 23.31
CA LYS A 516 23.11 11.57 22.69
C LYS A 516 23.52 10.41 23.61
N LYS A 517 23.83 10.71 24.87
CA LYS A 517 24.27 9.72 25.86
C LYS A 517 23.25 8.59 26.05
N HIS A 518 21.95 8.90 26.04
CA HIS A 518 20.91 7.86 26.11
C HIS A 518 21.00 6.92 24.89
N PHE A 519 21.08 7.50 23.69
CA PHE A 519 21.18 6.73 22.44
C PHE A 519 22.45 5.87 22.32
N MET A 520 23.54 6.23 23.01
CA MET A 520 24.79 5.46 23.05
C MET A 520 24.74 4.23 23.96
N TYR A 521 23.95 4.25 25.03
CA TYR A 521 24.01 3.23 26.09
C TYR A 521 22.71 2.43 26.27
N ASN A 522 21.62 2.82 25.62
CA ASN A 522 20.36 2.07 25.62
C ASN A 522 20.04 1.50 24.22
N TYR A 523 19.41 0.34 24.19
CA TYR A 523 18.87 -0.27 22.97
C TYR A 523 17.55 0.38 22.56
N ASP A 524 17.22 0.35 21.27
CA ASP A 524 15.89 0.71 20.79
C ASP A 524 14.84 -0.29 21.28
N ALA A 525 13.65 0.23 21.63
CA ALA A 525 12.46 -0.56 21.93
C ALA A 525 11.72 -1.00 20.65
N GLY A 526 12.09 -0.45 19.50
CA GLY A 526 11.47 -0.69 18.21
C GLY A 526 11.86 0.37 17.18
N LYS A 527 11.59 0.09 15.90
CA LYS A 527 11.81 1.01 14.77
C LYS A 527 10.92 0.66 13.59
N SER A 528 10.72 1.60 12.68
CA SER A 528 9.93 1.45 11.45
C SER A 528 10.55 0.55 10.36
N GLY A 529 11.59 -0.24 10.68
CA GLY A 529 12.37 -0.99 9.70
C GLY A 529 13.38 -0.13 8.93
N THR A 530 13.53 -0.41 7.64
CA THR A 530 14.46 0.29 6.73
C THR A 530 13.92 1.67 6.35
N TYR A 531 14.78 2.68 6.32
CA TYR A 531 14.40 4.02 5.86
C TYR A 531 14.12 3.98 4.36
N ILE A 532 12.90 4.35 3.97
CA ILE A 532 12.38 4.16 2.61
C ILE A 532 11.69 5.43 2.12
N ASN A 533 11.77 5.69 0.81
CA ASN A 533 11.18 6.85 0.14
C ASN A 533 9.70 6.65 -0.20
N LEU A 534 8.90 6.22 0.79
CA LEU A 534 7.45 6.20 0.73
C LEU A 534 6.87 7.45 1.39
N ARG A 535 5.67 7.87 0.99
CA ARG A 535 4.96 8.98 1.64
C ARG A 535 4.65 8.68 3.11
N GLU A 536 4.35 7.43 3.45
CA GLU A 536 4.12 6.97 4.82
C GLU A 536 4.92 5.69 5.09
N VAL A 537 5.40 5.54 6.33
CA VAL A 537 5.96 4.30 6.87
C VAL A 537 5.27 3.97 8.18
N SER A 538 4.91 2.71 8.38
CA SER A 538 4.17 2.23 9.57
C SER A 538 4.84 1.00 10.18
N ALA A 539 4.67 0.84 11.49
CA ALA A 539 5.11 -0.36 12.23
C ALA A 539 4.24 -0.61 13.47
N ARG A 540 4.10 -1.89 13.82
CA ARG A 540 3.35 -2.38 14.98
C ARG A 540 4.30 -2.80 16.10
N PHE A 541 3.90 -2.58 17.36
CA PHE A 541 4.73 -2.84 18.54
C PHE A 541 3.86 -3.33 19.71
N ASP A 542 4.32 -4.36 20.41
CA ASP A 542 3.78 -4.77 21.70
C ASP A 542 4.61 -4.13 22.82
N LEU A 543 4.07 -3.11 23.47
CA LEU A 543 4.78 -2.27 24.44
C LEU A 543 4.28 -2.49 25.87
N GLU A 544 5.19 -2.70 26.81
CA GLU A 544 4.89 -2.67 28.24
C GLU A 544 4.43 -1.25 28.66
N PRO A 545 3.63 -1.10 29.74
CA PRO A 545 3.34 0.22 30.32
C PRO A 545 4.60 1.03 30.65
N GLY A 546 4.56 2.34 30.39
CA GLY A 546 5.67 3.27 30.59
C GLY A 546 5.79 4.34 29.49
N HIS A 547 6.89 5.12 29.55
CA HIS A 547 7.19 6.17 28.59
C HIS A 547 8.15 5.70 27.49
N TYR A 548 7.86 6.07 26.26
CA TYR A 548 8.64 5.78 25.06
C TYR A 548 8.83 7.06 24.26
N MET A 549 10.07 7.38 23.92
CA MET A 549 10.39 8.49 23.03
C MET A 549 10.45 7.99 21.60
N VAL A 550 9.56 8.51 20.76
CA VAL A 550 9.54 8.26 19.32
C VAL A 550 10.29 9.38 18.61
N ILE A 551 11.34 9.02 17.87
CA ILE A 551 12.18 9.97 17.12
C ILE A 551 11.96 9.75 15.63
N PRO A 552 11.07 10.50 14.97
CA PRO A 552 10.94 10.52 13.51
C PRO A 552 12.11 11.28 12.87
N SER A 553 12.73 10.69 11.85
CA SER A 553 13.83 11.33 11.12
C SER A 553 13.85 10.97 9.64
N THR A 554 14.55 11.79 8.87
CA THR A 554 15.02 11.48 7.52
C THR A 554 16.26 10.60 7.58
N PHE A 555 16.62 9.92 6.49
CA PHE A 555 17.87 9.15 6.46
C PHE A 555 19.09 10.08 6.50
N ASN A 556 19.13 11.08 5.60
CA ASN A 556 20.20 12.07 5.56
C ASN A 556 19.92 13.22 6.52
N LYS A 557 21.01 13.77 7.07
CA LYS A 557 21.04 15.01 7.84
C LYS A 557 20.82 16.21 6.92
N GLY A 558 20.03 17.19 7.37
CA GLY A 558 19.72 18.41 6.63
C GLY A 558 18.59 18.30 5.59
N ASP A 559 18.02 17.11 5.37
CA ASP A 559 16.79 16.95 4.58
C ASP A 559 15.60 17.58 5.35
N THR A 560 15.02 18.64 4.80
CA THR A 560 13.92 19.39 5.45
C THR A 560 12.54 18.95 4.96
N GLY A 561 11.56 18.91 5.86
CA GLY A 561 10.17 18.63 5.50
C GLY A 561 9.21 18.64 6.69
N LYS A 562 7.92 18.88 6.40
CA LYS A 562 6.84 18.65 7.37
C LYS A 562 6.44 17.17 7.37
N PHE A 563 5.99 16.69 8.52
CA PHE A 563 5.46 15.35 8.69
C PHE A 563 4.32 15.34 9.71
N MET A 564 3.47 14.32 9.59
CA MET A 564 2.47 13.98 10.58
C MET A 564 2.77 12.57 11.12
N MET A 565 2.64 12.39 12.42
CA MET A 565 2.62 11.10 13.07
C MET A 565 1.20 10.72 13.47
N ARG A 566 0.85 9.46 13.25
CA ARG A 566 -0.40 8.83 13.71
C ARG A 566 -0.04 7.70 14.66
N VAL A 567 -0.67 7.66 15.82
CA VAL A 567 -0.54 6.53 16.76
C VAL A 567 -1.92 5.96 17.03
N PHE A 568 -2.04 4.66 16.84
CA PHE A 568 -3.26 3.89 17.05
C PHE A 568 -3.01 2.87 18.17
N ALA A 569 -3.92 2.76 19.12
CA ALA A 569 -3.89 1.76 20.18
C ALA A 569 -5.31 1.25 20.51
N GLU A 570 -5.40 0.01 21.00
CA GLU A 570 -6.65 -0.62 21.45
C GLU A 570 -7.17 0.11 22.70
N LYS A 571 -6.31 0.28 23.72
CA LYS A 571 -6.59 1.11 24.90
C LYS A 571 -6.19 2.58 24.73
N LYS A 572 -6.56 3.40 25.71
CA LYS A 572 -6.20 4.83 25.76
C LYS A 572 -4.72 4.99 26.07
N ILE A 573 -4.04 5.78 25.25
CA ILE A 573 -2.63 6.16 25.41
C ILE A 573 -2.49 7.68 25.56
N GLY A 574 -1.30 8.15 25.94
CA GLY A 574 -0.86 9.52 25.75
C GLY A 574 0.15 9.60 24.63
N PHE A 575 -0.02 10.52 23.69
CA PHE A 575 0.99 10.86 22.70
C PHE A 575 1.08 12.39 22.61
N LYS A 576 2.27 12.97 22.71
CA LYS A 576 2.47 14.43 22.60
C LYS A 576 3.85 14.79 22.05
N GLY A 577 3.95 15.92 21.38
CA GLY A 577 5.25 16.54 21.11
C GLY A 577 5.19 17.66 20.05
N PRO A 578 6.35 18.08 19.54
CA PRO A 578 7.68 17.69 19.99
C PRO A 578 7.98 18.17 21.41
N VAL A 579 8.71 17.35 22.17
CA VAL A 579 9.20 17.71 23.51
C VAL A 579 10.19 18.86 23.40
N THR A 580 9.97 19.91 24.19
CA THR A 580 10.84 21.10 24.28
C THR A 580 11.97 20.85 25.29
N GLU A 581 13.05 21.63 25.21
CA GLU A 581 14.21 21.53 26.14
C GLU A 581 13.87 21.97 27.58
#